data_AF-A0A0N4ZIV9-F1
#
_entry.id   AF-A0A0N4ZIV9-F1
#
_cell.length_a   1.000
_cell.length_b   1.000
_cell.length_c   1.000
_cell.angle_alpha   90.00
_cell.angle_beta   90.00
_cell.angle_gamma   90.00
#
_symmetry.space_group_name_H-M   'P 1'
#
loop_
_entity.id
_entity.type
_entity.pdbx_description
1 polymer ?
#
loop_
_entity_poly.entity_id
_entity_poly.type
_entity_poly.pdbx_seq_one_letter_code
_entity_poly.pdbx_strand_id
1 'polypeptide(L)'
;MAINKQVFASLAAFTLALGLAGCSSSPAEEPEKTDKPVASSAPSEKPEETEKAEEPEETAPATEGDTAAPGTTVAVGEEAIVSWEPSRMSTVSAHVAHALAAHTDHIFGVMGNGNAYFLDALERSGSVTFTAVRHEMGGVVAADAYYRAGGGLAVATATYGAGFTNTLTALAEAAQARIPLVLVVGDEPTSGPRPWDVDQIALAAAVGARTYTVGRTDAAATTIIAIEHALNFRVPVVLALPYDVSAIEAGEVPALPELRRPAPITIQGDVMHAHVTAAAAALTAAKKPYLLAGVGAWLADAGEALGELAAATGALTSSTALGRGIFPEQRFDLGVTGGFGAEGAMDLIREADVAVVFGAGLNQFTMRF
;
A
#
# COMPACT_ATOMS: atom_id res chain seq x y z
N MET A 1 44.80 -12.29 -8.86
CA MET A 1 45.39 -10.94 -8.68
C MET A 1 44.33 -10.10 -7.98
N ALA A 2 44.56 -9.77 -6.71
CA ALA A 2 43.55 -9.23 -5.80
C ALA A 2 43.06 -7.84 -6.27
N ILE A 3 41.75 -7.70 -6.46
CA ILE A 3 41.10 -6.44 -6.80
C ILE A 3 40.94 -5.62 -5.51
N ASN A 4 41.50 -4.41 -5.53
CA ASN A 4 41.47 -3.45 -4.44
C ASN A 4 40.05 -2.89 -4.31
N LYS A 5 39.32 -3.24 -3.24
CA LYS A 5 37.96 -2.76 -2.95
C LYS A 5 38.02 -1.47 -2.12
N GLN A 6 37.91 -0.32 -2.77
CA GLN A 6 37.60 1.01 -2.20
C GLN A 6 36.87 1.76 -3.34
N VAL A 7 35.69 2.38 -3.24
CA VAL A 7 34.89 2.97 -2.17
C VAL A 7 33.41 2.77 -2.58
N PHE A 8 32.57 2.19 -1.72
CA PHE A 8 31.11 2.23 -1.88
C PHE A 8 30.58 3.41 -1.05
N ALA A 9 30.21 4.51 -1.70
CA ALA A 9 29.46 5.57 -1.04
C ALA A 9 27.97 5.19 -1.02
N SER A 10 27.57 4.42 0.00
CA SER A 10 26.15 4.20 0.31
C SER A 10 25.71 5.25 1.31
N LEU A 11 24.87 6.19 0.87
CA LEU A 11 24.28 7.22 1.73
C LEU A 11 23.01 6.72 2.46
N ALA A 12 22.96 5.43 2.84
CA ALA A 12 21.77 4.79 3.42
C ALA A 12 21.85 4.56 4.95
N ALA A 13 22.95 4.92 5.61
CA ALA A 13 23.23 4.41 6.96
C ALA A 13 22.69 5.23 8.15
N PHE A 14 22.01 6.37 7.96
CA PHE A 14 21.67 7.25 9.10
C PHE A 14 20.24 7.14 9.65
N THR A 15 19.35 6.36 9.03
CA THR A 15 17.95 6.27 9.49
C THR A 15 17.69 5.15 10.52
N LEU A 16 18.64 4.24 10.76
CA LEU A 16 18.42 3.09 11.66
C LEU A 16 18.99 3.24 13.08
N ALA A 17 19.75 4.29 13.38
CA ALA A 17 20.53 4.39 14.62
C ALA A 17 19.84 5.09 15.81
N LEU A 18 18.56 5.49 15.70
CA LEU A 18 17.83 6.16 16.78
C LEU A 18 16.64 5.35 17.35
N GLY A 19 16.54 4.06 17.02
CA GLY A 19 15.36 3.25 17.35
C GLY A 19 15.55 2.09 18.33
N LEU A 20 16.75 1.75 18.79
CA LEU A 20 16.95 0.58 19.66
C LEU A 20 18.11 0.81 20.66
N ALA A 21 17.81 1.48 21.77
CA ALA A 21 18.61 1.42 22.98
C ALA A 21 17.69 1.11 24.15
N GLY A 22 17.64 -0.16 24.56
CA GLY A 22 16.96 -0.59 25.77
C GLY A 22 16.25 -1.92 25.64
N CYS A 23 17.01 -3.02 25.73
CA CYS A 23 16.59 -4.23 26.43
C CYS A 23 17.79 -5.19 26.55
N SER A 24 18.25 -5.38 27.78
CA SER A 24 19.32 -6.29 28.18
C SER A 24 18.86 -7.75 28.09
N SER A 25 19.67 -8.61 27.47
CA SER A 25 19.50 -10.06 27.48
C SER A 25 20.25 -10.71 28.66
N SER A 26 19.63 -11.73 29.24
CA SER A 26 20.28 -12.78 30.05
C SER A 26 19.81 -14.14 29.48
N PRO A 27 20.67 -15.18 29.43
CA PRO A 27 20.41 -16.37 28.62
C PRO A 27 19.60 -17.42 29.40
N ALA A 28 18.75 -18.17 28.68
CA ALA A 28 18.06 -19.35 29.21
C ALA A 28 18.19 -20.51 28.21
N GLU A 29 18.35 -21.70 28.80
CA GLU A 29 18.78 -22.97 28.23
C GLU A 29 17.88 -23.57 27.14
N GLU A 30 18.50 -24.33 26.23
CA GLU A 30 17.86 -25.29 25.32
C GLU A 30 17.23 -26.47 26.09
N PRO A 31 16.08 -26.99 25.65
CA PRO A 31 15.72 -28.37 25.89
C PRO A 31 15.82 -29.23 24.62
N GLU A 32 16.72 -30.19 24.75
CA GLU A 32 16.82 -31.54 24.20
C GLU A 32 15.66 -32.09 23.33
N LYS A 33 16.03 -32.62 22.15
CA LYS A 33 15.20 -33.42 21.24
C LYS A 33 14.91 -34.79 21.83
N THR A 34 13.64 -35.22 21.77
CA THR A 34 13.27 -36.64 21.82
C THR A 34 12.42 -37.02 20.62
N ASP A 35 13.03 -37.82 19.73
CA ASP A 35 12.37 -38.60 18.67
C ASP A 35 11.51 -39.73 19.27
N LYS A 36 10.34 -40.00 18.67
CA LYS A 36 9.77 -41.34 18.38
C LYS A 36 8.42 -41.24 17.61
N PRO A 37 7.97 -42.32 16.92
CA PRO A 37 7.57 -42.25 15.52
C PRO A 37 6.06 -42.35 15.24
N VAL A 38 5.74 -42.12 13.96
CA VAL A 38 4.46 -42.23 13.24
C VAL A 38 3.91 -43.66 13.16
N ALA A 39 2.59 -43.81 13.31
CA ALA A 39 1.73 -44.85 12.72
C ALA A 39 0.28 -44.29 12.67
N SER A 40 -0.34 -43.98 11.53
CA SER A 40 -0.95 -44.86 10.51
C SER A 40 -2.00 -45.85 11.05
N SER A 41 -3.29 -45.50 10.91
CA SER A 41 -4.36 -46.40 10.42
C SER A 41 -5.74 -45.71 10.42
N ALA A 42 -6.36 -45.61 9.24
CA ALA A 42 -7.81 -45.72 9.00
C ALA A 42 -8.04 -47.10 8.31
N PRO A 43 -9.25 -47.66 8.08
CA PRO A 43 -10.56 -47.00 7.92
C PRO A 43 -11.80 -47.80 8.45
N SER A 44 -13.00 -47.37 8.01
CA SER A 44 -14.39 -47.92 8.15
C SER A 44 -15.22 -47.31 9.29
N GLU A 45 -16.51 -46.99 9.17
CA GLU A 45 -17.59 -47.37 8.24
C GLU A 45 -18.78 -46.38 8.41
N LYS A 46 -19.63 -46.23 7.37
CA LYS A 46 -20.88 -45.42 7.38
C LYS A 46 -22.00 -46.10 8.20
N PRO A 47 -23.09 -45.36 8.50
CA PRO A 47 -24.35 -45.68 7.82
C PRO A 47 -25.11 -44.46 7.26
N GLU A 48 -25.92 -44.75 6.24
CA GLU A 48 -26.97 -43.94 5.62
C GLU A 48 -28.13 -43.64 6.59
N GLU A 49 -28.81 -42.48 6.46
CA GLU A 49 -30.15 -42.38 5.86
C GLU A 49 -30.71 -40.94 5.89
N THR A 50 -31.20 -40.53 4.71
CA THR A 50 -32.36 -39.67 4.40
C THR A 50 -32.79 -38.51 5.31
N GLU A 51 -32.84 -37.29 4.73
CA GLU A 51 -34.12 -36.60 4.53
C GLU A 51 -34.02 -35.55 3.41
N LYS A 52 -34.94 -35.64 2.44
CA LYS A 52 -35.15 -34.70 1.34
C LYS A 52 -36.09 -33.61 1.84
N ALA A 53 -35.69 -32.34 1.76
CA ALA A 53 -36.60 -31.21 1.87
C ALA A 53 -36.81 -30.60 0.47
N GLU A 54 -38.06 -30.63 0.01
CA GLU A 54 -38.55 -29.96 -1.19
C GLU A 54 -38.59 -28.43 -0.97
N GLU A 55 -37.97 -27.67 -1.88
CA GLU A 55 -38.25 -26.24 -2.05
C GLU A 55 -39.34 -26.07 -3.12
N PRO A 56 -40.35 -25.20 -2.91
CA PRO A 56 -41.31 -24.88 -3.96
C PRO A 56 -40.77 -23.78 -4.88
N GLU A 57 -40.82 -24.08 -6.18
CA GLU A 57 -40.52 -23.25 -7.33
C GLU A 57 -41.58 -22.13 -7.48
N GLU A 58 -41.17 -20.86 -7.34
CA GLU A 58 -42.05 -19.70 -7.56
C GLU A 58 -42.01 -19.26 -9.04
N THR A 59 -43.06 -19.62 -9.76
CA THR A 59 -43.32 -19.24 -11.16
C THR A 59 -43.77 -17.78 -11.27
N ALA A 60 -43.01 -16.96 -11.99
CA ALA A 60 -43.45 -15.65 -12.47
C ALA A 60 -44.32 -15.78 -13.74
N PRO A 61 -45.42 -15.02 -13.88
CA PRO A 61 -46.01 -14.75 -15.18
C PRO A 61 -45.55 -13.40 -15.73
N ALA A 62 -45.13 -13.42 -16.99
CA ALA A 62 -45.00 -12.25 -17.85
C ALA A 62 -46.25 -12.13 -18.75
N THR A 63 -46.41 -10.92 -19.31
CA THR A 63 -47.39 -10.36 -20.27
C THR A 63 -48.38 -9.40 -19.60
N GLU A 64 -48.64 -8.18 -20.10
CA GLU A 64 -48.73 -7.70 -21.47
C GLU A 64 -48.57 -6.16 -21.49
N GLY A 65 -48.07 -5.60 -22.59
CA GLY A 65 -48.00 -4.15 -22.79
C GLY A 65 -49.30 -3.60 -23.36
N ASP A 66 -49.59 -2.31 -23.12
CA ASP A 66 -50.38 -1.52 -24.05
C ASP A 66 -50.07 -0.02 -23.99
N THR A 67 -49.82 0.49 -25.20
CA THR A 67 -49.98 1.83 -25.80
C THR A 67 -49.76 3.16 -25.05
N ALA A 68 -49.14 4.08 -25.81
CA ALA A 68 -48.89 5.47 -25.47
C ALA A 68 -49.89 6.45 -26.12
N ALA A 69 -50.04 7.60 -25.42
CA ALA A 69 -50.44 8.97 -25.85
C ALA A 69 -51.93 9.39 -25.71
N PRO A 70 -52.26 10.71 -25.57
CA PRO A 70 -51.45 11.87 -25.16
C PRO A 70 -52.10 12.80 -24.09
N GLY A 71 -51.28 13.61 -23.42
CA GLY A 71 -51.60 15.00 -23.05
C GLY A 71 -52.55 15.27 -21.88
N THR A 72 -52.00 15.63 -20.72
CA THR A 72 -52.61 16.63 -19.83
C THR A 72 -51.51 17.36 -19.09
N THR A 73 -51.32 18.64 -19.41
CA THR A 73 -50.42 19.56 -18.73
C THR A 73 -51.04 19.89 -17.36
N VAL A 74 -50.42 19.45 -16.27
CA VAL A 74 -50.73 19.95 -14.93
C VAL A 74 -49.64 20.92 -14.53
N ALA A 75 -50.03 22.17 -14.32
CA ALA A 75 -49.16 23.22 -13.83
C ALA A 75 -48.66 22.86 -12.43
N VAL A 76 -47.33 22.79 -12.27
CA VAL A 76 -46.70 22.59 -10.97
C VAL A 76 -46.63 23.95 -10.28
N GLY A 77 -47.38 24.07 -9.18
CA GLY A 77 -47.29 25.20 -8.27
C GLY A 77 -45.93 25.26 -7.60
N GLU A 78 -45.40 26.47 -7.53
CA GLU A 78 -44.16 26.85 -6.88
C GLU A 78 -44.40 26.86 -5.36
N GLU A 79 -44.00 25.81 -4.63
CA GLU A 79 -43.89 25.86 -3.17
C GLU A 79 -42.63 25.15 -2.64
N ALA A 80 -41.87 25.95 -1.91
CA ALA A 80 -40.86 25.62 -0.90
C ALA A 80 -39.59 24.87 -1.35
N ILE A 81 -38.63 25.65 -1.86
CA ILE A 81 -37.21 25.40 -1.60
C ILE A 81 -36.99 25.35 -0.09
N VAL A 82 -36.90 24.14 0.46
CA VAL A 82 -36.35 23.90 1.80
C VAL A 82 -34.87 24.28 1.73
N SER A 83 -34.55 25.48 2.20
CA SER A 83 -33.18 25.91 2.47
C SER A 83 -32.61 25.04 3.59
N TRP A 84 -31.87 24.00 3.23
CA TRP A 84 -31.07 23.24 4.19
C TRP A 84 -29.79 24.04 4.48
N GLU A 85 -29.69 24.58 5.70
CA GLU A 85 -28.47 25.15 6.25
C GLU A 85 -28.01 24.36 7.50
N PRO A 86 -26.72 24.44 7.88
CA PRO A 86 -25.90 23.26 8.14
C PRO A 86 -25.74 22.93 9.62
N SER A 87 -25.89 21.64 9.91
CA SER A 87 -25.04 20.87 10.84
C SER A 87 -25.46 19.42 10.69
N ARG A 88 -25.06 18.80 9.56
CA ARG A 88 -25.24 17.34 9.42
C ARG A 88 -24.25 16.70 10.38
N MET A 89 -24.73 16.41 11.59
CA MET A 89 -24.07 15.47 12.49
C MET A 89 -23.75 14.23 11.65
N SER A 90 -22.47 13.91 11.60
CA SER A 90 -21.88 12.94 10.69
C SER A 90 -21.51 11.67 11.45
N THR A 91 -21.40 10.55 10.76
CA THR A 91 -21.03 9.28 11.41
C THR A 91 -19.52 9.16 11.54
N VAL A 92 -19.06 8.21 12.37
CA VAL A 92 -17.65 7.81 12.42
C VAL A 92 -17.12 7.46 11.04
N SER A 93 -17.86 6.67 10.27
CA SER A 93 -17.52 6.34 8.88
C SER A 93 -17.38 7.57 7.99
N ALA A 94 -18.18 8.62 8.19
CA ALA A 94 -18.05 9.87 7.44
C ALA A 94 -16.79 10.67 7.80
N HIS A 95 -16.38 10.65 9.07
CA HIS A 95 -15.09 11.25 9.47
C HIS A 95 -13.90 10.53 8.82
N VAL A 96 -13.93 9.20 8.77
CA VAL A 96 -12.89 8.40 8.09
C VAL A 96 -12.87 8.69 6.59
N ALA A 97 -14.04 8.68 5.94
CA ALA A 97 -14.18 9.00 4.52
C ALA A 97 -13.66 10.41 4.20
N HIS A 98 -14.02 11.41 5.00
CA HIS A 98 -13.54 12.78 4.85
C HIS A 98 -12.01 12.88 4.95
N ALA A 99 -11.41 12.22 5.94
CA ALA A 99 -9.95 12.23 6.11
C ALA A 99 -9.20 11.56 4.96
N LEU A 100 -9.72 10.45 4.42
CA LEU A 100 -9.10 9.75 3.28
C LEU A 100 -9.26 10.52 1.97
N ALA A 101 -10.43 11.13 1.74
CA ALA A 101 -10.73 11.89 0.53
C ALA A 101 -9.80 13.09 0.30
N ALA A 102 -9.16 13.61 1.34
CA ALA A 102 -8.15 14.66 1.22
C ALA A 102 -6.80 14.17 0.64
N HIS A 103 -6.61 12.85 0.52
CA HIS A 103 -5.33 12.23 0.19
C HIS A 103 -5.37 11.19 -0.92
N THR A 104 -6.57 10.80 -1.36
CA THR A 104 -6.81 9.98 -2.55
C THR A 104 -8.14 10.37 -3.18
N ASP A 105 -8.22 10.20 -4.49
CA ASP A 105 -9.41 10.31 -5.32
C ASP A 105 -9.93 8.95 -5.80
N HIS A 106 -9.22 7.85 -5.49
CA HIS A 106 -9.62 6.48 -5.83
C HIS A 106 -9.48 5.51 -4.64
N ILE A 107 -10.52 4.67 -4.46
CA ILE A 107 -10.53 3.58 -3.48
C ILE A 107 -11.02 2.31 -4.16
N PHE A 108 -10.38 1.18 -3.88
CA PHE A 108 -10.69 -0.11 -4.49
C PHE A 108 -11.16 -1.11 -3.43
N GLY A 109 -12.10 -1.99 -3.75
CA GLY A 109 -12.50 -2.98 -2.75
C GLY A 109 -13.72 -3.82 -3.08
N VAL A 110 -14.07 -4.66 -2.12
CA VAL A 110 -15.32 -5.41 -2.12
C VAL A 110 -16.18 -4.85 -1.00
N MET A 111 -17.44 -4.56 -1.31
CA MET A 111 -18.42 -4.14 -0.31
C MET A 111 -18.83 -5.35 0.54
N GLY A 112 -18.91 -5.14 1.85
CA GLY A 112 -19.54 -6.05 2.79
C GLY A 112 -20.07 -5.29 4.00
N ASN A 113 -20.68 -6.01 4.95
CA ASN A 113 -21.33 -5.38 6.10
C ASN A 113 -20.37 -4.51 6.94
N GLY A 114 -19.09 -4.90 7.05
CA GLY A 114 -18.10 -4.20 7.85
C GLY A 114 -17.66 -2.83 7.30
N ASN A 115 -17.80 -2.59 5.98
CA ASN A 115 -17.40 -1.32 5.35
C ASN A 115 -18.57 -0.59 4.66
N ALA A 116 -19.81 -1.07 4.81
CA ALA A 116 -20.99 -0.51 4.17
C ALA A 116 -21.20 0.98 4.47
N TYR A 117 -21.14 1.37 5.75
CA TYR A 117 -21.31 2.76 6.17
C TYR A 117 -20.18 3.68 5.70
N PHE A 118 -18.97 3.14 5.60
CA PHE A 118 -17.82 3.86 5.05
C PHE A 118 -18.01 4.12 3.55
N LEU A 119 -18.43 3.11 2.79
CA LEU A 119 -18.71 3.24 1.36
C LEU A 119 -19.90 4.19 1.08
N ASP A 120 -20.98 4.11 1.87
CA ASP A 120 -22.11 5.06 1.77
C ASP A 120 -21.65 6.51 2.04
N ALA A 121 -20.79 6.71 3.05
CA ALA A 121 -20.25 8.04 3.34
C ALA A 121 -19.33 8.58 2.23
N LEU A 122 -18.48 7.71 1.65
CA LEU A 122 -17.65 8.04 0.49
C LEU A 122 -18.51 8.44 -0.71
N GLU A 123 -19.52 7.62 -1.05
CA GLU A 123 -20.41 7.89 -2.19
C GLU A 123 -21.14 9.23 -2.03
N ARG A 124 -21.65 9.51 -0.82
CA ARG A 124 -22.33 10.80 -0.53
C ARG A 124 -21.39 12.00 -0.56
N SER A 125 -20.09 11.81 -0.34
CA SER A 125 -19.12 12.90 -0.43
C SER A 125 -18.88 13.34 -1.88
N GLY A 126 -19.00 12.40 -2.84
CA GLY A 126 -18.78 12.66 -4.27
C GLY A 126 -17.34 13.01 -4.66
N SER A 127 -16.37 12.97 -3.73
CA SER A 127 -14.98 13.38 -3.96
C SER A 127 -14.03 12.23 -4.28
N VAL A 128 -14.47 10.98 -4.12
CA VAL A 128 -13.64 9.78 -4.30
C VAL A 128 -14.38 8.77 -5.17
N THR A 129 -13.70 8.23 -6.17
CA THR A 129 -14.24 7.14 -7.01
C THR A 129 -14.00 5.80 -6.34
N PHE A 130 -15.08 5.11 -5.96
CA PHE A 130 -15.01 3.72 -5.52
C PHE A 130 -15.04 2.76 -6.71
N THR A 131 -14.02 1.91 -6.83
CA THR A 131 -13.94 0.85 -7.84
C THR A 131 -14.18 -0.51 -7.20
N ALA A 132 -15.37 -1.06 -7.42
CA ALA A 132 -15.72 -2.40 -6.97
C ALA A 132 -14.94 -3.47 -7.73
N VAL A 133 -14.29 -4.37 -7.01
CA VAL A 133 -13.63 -5.56 -7.56
C VAL A 133 -14.41 -6.83 -7.22
N ARG A 134 -13.96 -8.00 -7.71
CA ARG A 134 -14.60 -9.30 -7.46
C ARG A 134 -13.98 -10.11 -6.33
N HIS A 135 -12.80 -9.72 -5.85
CA HIS A 135 -12.07 -10.38 -4.78
C HIS A 135 -11.21 -9.36 -4.04
N GLU A 136 -11.12 -9.44 -2.70
CA GLU A 136 -10.48 -8.43 -1.86
C GLU A 136 -8.99 -8.29 -2.16
N MET A 137 -8.30 -9.41 -2.44
CA MET A 137 -6.92 -9.39 -2.97
C MET A 137 -6.78 -8.46 -4.18
N GLY A 138 -7.72 -8.52 -5.13
CA GLY A 138 -7.70 -7.66 -6.32
C GLY A 138 -7.89 -6.18 -5.99
N GLY A 139 -8.60 -5.86 -4.90
CA GLY A 139 -8.78 -4.49 -4.43
C GLY A 139 -7.48 -3.92 -3.87
N VAL A 140 -6.77 -4.70 -3.05
CA VAL A 140 -5.46 -4.29 -2.52
C VAL A 140 -4.41 -4.17 -3.63
N VAL A 141 -4.38 -5.11 -4.58
CA VAL A 141 -3.47 -5.05 -5.74
C VAL A 141 -3.79 -3.85 -6.65
N ALA A 142 -5.07 -3.53 -6.86
CA ALA A 142 -5.45 -2.35 -7.63
C ALA A 142 -5.02 -1.05 -6.94
N ALA A 143 -5.17 -0.96 -5.61
CA ALA A 143 -4.70 0.18 -4.83
C ALA A 143 -3.17 0.34 -4.88
N ASP A 144 -2.42 -0.76 -4.78
CA ASP A 144 -0.97 -0.74 -4.96
C ASP A 144 -0.60 -0.24 -6.39
N ALA A 145 -1.19 -0.84 -7.42
CA ALA A 145 -0.95 -0.44 -8.80
C ALA A 145 -1.29 1.05 -9.05
N TYR A 146 -2.35 1.54 -8.41
CA TYR A 146 -2.74 2.95 -8.45
C TYR A 146 -1.64 3.87 -7.91
N TYR A 147 -1.07 3.56 -6.74
CA TYR A 147 0.07 4.29 -6.18
C TYR A 147 1.28 4.26 -7.13
N ARG A 148 1.62 3.08 -7.67
CA ARG A 148 2.76 2.92 -8.60
C ARG A 148 2.57 3.66 -9.92
N ALA A 149 1.33 3.85 -10.35
CA ALA A 149 0.99 4.61 -11.55
C ALA A 149 0.97 6.14 -11.32
N GLY A 150 1.22 6.61 -10.09
CA GLY A 150 1.24 8.04 -9.74
C GLY A 150 -0.08 8.57 -9.16
N GLY A 151 -1.02 7.69 -8.80
CA GLY A 151 -2.35 8.05 -8.28
C GLY A 151 -2.38 8.66 -6.87
N GLY A 152 -1.25 8.85 -6.22
CA GLY A 152 -1.22 9.26 -4.80
C GLY A 152 -1.42 8.07 -3.87
N LEU A 153 -1.97 8.28 -2.67
CA LEU A 153 -2.03 7.26 -1.61
C LEU A 153 -2.78 5.99 -2.06
N ALA A 154 -2.19 4.82 -1.87
CA ALA A 154 -2.90 3.56 -2.11
C ALA A 154 -3.97 3.35 -1.03
N VAL A 155 -5.23 3.22 -1.42
CA VAL A 155 -6.32 2.95 -0.47
C VAL A 155 -7.21 1.83 -0.99
N ALA A 156 -7.39 0.81 -0.14
CA ALA A 156 -8.29 -0.32 -0.41
C ALA A 156 -9.27 -0.50 0.76
N THR A 157 -10.37 -1.22 0.52
CA THR A 157 -11.31 -1.58 1.58
C THR A 157 -11.87 -2.99 1.43
N ALA A 158 -12.12 -3.62 2.59
CA ALA A 158 -12.75 -4.92 2.71
C ALA A 158 -13.63 -4.97 3.97
N THR A 159 -14.45 -6.01 4.09
CA THR A 159 -15.13 -6.33 5.36
C THR A 159 -14.19 -7.04 6.34
N TYR A 160 -14.64 -7.29 7.57
CA TYR A 160 -13.94 -8.12 8.55
C TYR A 160 -13.88 -9.61 8.16
N GLY A 161 -13.10 -10.40 8.90
CA GLY A 161 -13.15 -11.87 8.84
C GLY A 161 -12.63 -12.41 7.51
N ALA A 162 -13.42 -13.21 6.81
CA ALA A 162 -13.01 -13.82 5.53
C ALA A 162 -12.53 -12.77 4.50
N GLY A 163 -13.26 -11.65 4.38
CA GLY A 163 -12.88 -10.57 3.47
C GLY A 163 -11.52 -9.96 3.82
N PHE A 164 -11.23 -9.77 5.11
CA PHE A 164 -9.92 -9.33 5.56
C PHE A 164 -8.84 -10.40 5.26
N THR A 165 -9.09 -11.68 5.56
CA THR A 165 -8.09 -12.74 5.31
C THR A 165 -7.72 -12.87 3.82
N ASN A 166 -8.66 -12.60 2.91
CA ASN A 166 -8.43 -12.56 1.47
C ASN A 166 -7.44 -11.46 1.04
N THR A 167 -7.19 -10.46 1.88
CA THR A 167 -6.25 -9.36 1.58
C THR A 167 -4.79 -9.70 1.93
N LEU A 168 -4.55 -10.70 2.78
CA LEU A 168 -3.26 -10.88 3.46
C LEU A 168 -2.09 -11.07 2.50
N THR A 169 -2.26 -11.82 1.41
CA THR A 169 -1.19 -12.01 0.40
C THR A 169 -0.78 -10.68 -0.24
N ALA A 170 -1.76 -9.85 -0.63
CA ALA A 170 -1.49 -8.56 -1.24
C ALA A 170 -0.94 -7.55 -0.22
N LEU A 171 -1.38 -7.63 1.04
CA LEU A 171 -0.86 -6.81 2.12
C LEU A 171 0.61 -7.14 2.43
N ALA A 172 0.96 -8.43 2.41
CA ALA A 172 2.34 -8.89 2.56
C ALA A 172 3.25 -8.45 1.41
N GLU A 173 2.75 -8.42 0.17
CA GLU A 173 3.48 -7.88 -0.98
C GLU A 173 3.69 -6.37 -0.83
N ALA A 174 2.63 -5.62 -0.51
CA ALA A 174 2.70 -4.17 -0.33
C ALA A 174 3.73 -3.79 0.75
N ALA A 175 3.82 -4.55 1.84
CA ALA A 175 4.85 -4.37 2.87
C ALA A 175 6.27 -4.59 2.31
N GLN A 176 6.50 -5.68 1.58
CA GLN A 176 7.80 -5.98 0.99
C GLN A 176 8.21 -4.97 -0.09
N ALA A 177 7.25 -4.49 -0.87
CA ALA A 177 7.46 -3.48 -1.90
C ALA A 177 7.53 -2.05 -1.34
N ARG A 178 7.30 -1.88 -0.04
CA ARG A 178 7.29 -0.58 0.66
C ARG A 178 6.26 0.39 0.09
N ILE A 179 5.04 -0.10 -0.07
CA ILE A 179 3.91 0.68 -0.60
C ILE A 179 3.18 1.34 0.57
N PRO A 180 3.01 2.69 0.55
CA PRO A 180 2.20 3.39 1.54
C PRO A 180 0.72 3.15 1.24
N LEU A 181 0.18 2.08 1.83
CA LEU A 181 -1.19 1.61 1.60
C LEU A 181 -2.03 1.71 2.87
N VAL A 182 -3.24 2.22 2.76
CA VAL A 182 -4.24 2.17 3.84
C VAL A 182 -5.33 1.18 3.46
N LEU A 183 -5.44 0.09 4.22
CA LEU A 183 -6.50 -0.88 4.10
C LEU A 183 -7.58 -0.58 5.14
N VAL A 184 -8.71 -0.02 4.70
CA VAL A 184 -9.86 0.27 5.57
C VAL A 184 -10.71 -0.99 5.70
N VAL A 185 -10.80 -1.54 6.91
CA VAL A 185 -11.54 -2.78 7.16
C VAL A 185 -12.60 -2.59 8.22
N GLY A 186 -13.73 -3.28 8.07
CA GLY A 186 -14.58 -3.53 9.22
C GLY A 186 -13.83 -4.36 10.27
N ASP A 187 -14.20 -4.19 11.53
CA ASP A 187 -13.63 -4.91 12.66
C ASP A 187 -14.71 -5.50 13.57
N GLU A 188 -14.30 -6.35 14.50
CA GLU A 188 -15.20 -6.87 15.53
C GLU A 188 -15.87 -5.74 16.34
N PRO A 189 -17.07 -5.95 16.89
CA PRO A 189 -17.70 -4.98 17.77
C PRO A 189 -16.84 -4.71 19.01
N THR A 190 -16.95 -3.50 19.58
CA THR A 190 -16.20 -3.15 20.80
C THR A 190 -16.58 -4.00 22.03
N SER A 191 -17.71 -4.72 21.97
CA SER A 191 -18.13 -5.69 22.99
C SER A 191 -17.39 -7.04 22.91
N GLY A 192 -16.60 -7.28 21.86
CA GLY A 192 -15.76 -8.46 21.68
C GLY A 192 -16.03 -9.26 20.39
N PRO A 193 -15.21 -10.30 20.13
CA PRO A 193 -15.27 -11.09 18.91
C PRO A 193 -16.58 -11.86 18.76
N ARG A 194 -17.04 -11.98 17.51
CA ARG A 194 -18.10 -12.91 17.09
C ARG A 194 -17.47 -14.25 16.67
N PRO A 195 -18.26 -15.35 16.58
CA PRO A 195 -17.71 -16.67 16.24
C PRO A 195 -16.99 -16.80 14.89
N TRP A 196 -17.20 -15.86 13.97
CA TRP A 196 -16.55 -15.82 12.65
C TRP A 196 -15.52 -14.70 12.51
N ASP A 197 -15.28 -13.93 13.57
CA ASP A 197 -14.18 -12.96 13.58
C ASP A 197 -12.85 -13.71 13.73
N VAL A 198 -11.80 -13.09 13.18
CA VAL A 198 -10.43 -13.56 13.27
C VAL A 198 -9.60 -12.49 13.95
N ASP A 199 -8.46 -12.84 14.53
CA ASP A 199 -7.53 -11.87 15.09
C ASP A 199 -6.86 -11.06 13.97
N GLN A 200 -7.56 -10.02 13.49
CA GLN A 200 -7.12 -9.20 12.37
C GLN A 200 -5.83 -8.44 12.70
N ILE A 201 -5.62 -8.08 13.97
CA ILE A 201 -4.43 -7.38 14.44
C ILE A 201 -3.21 -8.30 14.33
N ALA A 202 -3.29 -9.52 14.85
CA ALA A 202 -2.20 -10.48 14.77
C ALA A 202 -1.87 -10.86 13.32
N LEU A 203 -2.90 -11.07 12.49
CA LEU A 203 -2.74 -11.37 11.07
C LEU A 203 -2.11 -10.20 10.29
N ALA A 204 -2.53 -8.97 10.54
CA ALA A 204 -1.93 -7.77 9.95
C ALA A 204 -0.46 -7.64 10.34
N ALA A 205 -0.16 -7.79 11.64
CA ALA A 205 1.20 -7.70 12.16
C ALA A 205 2.13 -8.77 11.55
N ALA A 206 1.61 -9.99 11.35
CA ALA A 206 2.36 -11.08 10.73
C ALA A 206 2.80 -10.80 9.29
N VAL A 207 2.07 -9.94 8.57
CA VAL A 207 2.41 -9.52 7.20
C VAL A 207 3.07 -8.13 7.13
N GLY A 208 3.47 -7.57 8.29
CA GLY A 208 4.19 -6.30 8.36
C GLY A 208 3.30 -5.06 8.29
N ALA A 209 1.98 -5.20 8.52
CA ALA A 209 1.04 -4.08 8.57
C ALA A 209 0.65 -3.76 10.02
N ARG A 210 0.69 -2.48 10.37
CA ARG A 210 0.22 -2.02 11.69
C ARG A 210 -1.26 -1.68 11.65
N THR A 211 -2.01 -2.08 12.67
CA THR A 211 -3.43 -1.74 12.82
C THR A 211 -3.62 -0.47 13.64
N TYR A 212 -4.55 0.37 13.19
CA TYR A 212 -5.09 1.54 13.88
C TYR A 212 -6.61 1.39 13.95
N THR A 213 -7.18 1.39 15.15
CA THR A 213 -8.62 1.24 15.35
C THR A 213 -9.25 2.60 15.59
N VAL A 214 -10.26 2.96 14.79
CA VAL A 214 -10.96 4.23 14.96
C VAL A 214 -11.95 4.16 16.12
N GLY A 215 -12.01 5.22 16.92
CA GLY A 215 -13.01 5.43 17.94
C GLY A 215 -14.02 6.50 17.52
N ARG A 216 -15.06 6.65 18.33
CA ARG A 216 -16.14 7.62 18.07
C ARG A 216 -15.65 9.07 18.01
N THR A 217 -14.68 9.43 18.85
CA THR A 217 -14.26 10.83 19.05
C THR A 217 -12.97 11.20 18.32
N ASP A 218 -12.27 10.21 17.75
CA ASP A 218 -10.93 10.38 17.19
C ASP A 218 -10.78 9.83 15.77
N ALA A 219 -11.88 9.42 15.12
CA ALA A 219 -11.88 8.77 13.82
C ALA A 219 -11.03 9.49 12.75
N ALA A 220 -11.21 10.80 12.59
CA ALA A 220 -10.43 11.60 11.66
C ALA A 220 -8.94 11.67 12.05
N ALA A 221 -8.64 11.91 13.33
CA ALA A 221 -7.27 12.02 13.83
C ALA A 221 -6.51 10.69 13.69
N THR A 222 -7.14 9.58 14.07
CA THR A 222 -6.60 8.23 13.92
C THR A 222 -6.34 7.90 12.45
N THR A 223 -7.25 8.31 11.55
CA THR A 223 -7.07 8.14 10.10
C THR A 223 -5.84 8.91 9.61
N ILE A 224 -5.65 10.17 10.01
CA ILE A 224 -4.46 10.94 9.63
C ILE A 224 -3.17 10.31 10.20
N ILE A 225 -3.18 9.84 11.45
CA ILE A 225 -2.03 9.14 12.04
C ILE A 225 -1.67 7.87 11.24
N ALA A 226 -2.67 7.11 10.81
CA ALA A 226 -2.47 5.94 9.98
C ALA A 226 -1.86 6.31 8.61
N ILE A 227 -2.34 7.38 7.97
CA ILE A 227 -1.80 7.88 6.71
C ILE A 227 -0.36 8.40 6.89
N GLU A 228 -0.08 9.17 7.95
CA GLU A 228 1.27 9.63 8.29
C GLU A 228 2.20 8.42 8.47
N HIS A 229 1.76 7.38 9.18
CA HIS A 229 2.55 6.17 9.35
C HIS A 229 2.84 5.48 8.01
N ALA A 230 1.81 5.26 7.19
CA ALA A 230 1.95 4.61 5.90
C ALA A 230 2.95 5.36 5.00
N LEU A 231 2.85 6.70 4.93
CA LEU A 231 3.72 7.53 4.10
C LEU A 231 5.14 7.65 4.64
N ASN A 232 5.31 7.84 5.95
CA ASN A 232 6.61 8.06 6.57
C ASN A 232 7.47 6.80 6.57
N PHE A 233 6.85 5.66 6.90
CA PHE A 233 7.56 4.38 6.96
C PHE A 233 7.50 3.61 5.64
N ARG A 234 6.66 4.05 4.69
CA ARG A 234 6.43 3.38 3.39
C ARG A 234 6.03 1.94 3.60
N VAL A 235 4.97 1.72 4.37
CA VAL A 235 4.44 0.40 4.71
C VAL A 235 2.91 0.44 4.65
N PRO A 236 2.25 -0.72 4.45
CA PRO A 236 0.82 -0.79 4.59
C PRO A 236 0.41 -0.63 6.06
N VAL A 237 -0.78 -0.07 6.26
CA VAL A 237 -1.47 -0.01 7.55
C VAL A 237 -2.90 -0.51 7.39
N VAL A 238 -3.43 -1.08 8.45
CA VAL A 238 -4.85 -1.46 8.55
C VAL A 238 -5.56 -0.39 9.37
N LEU A 239 -6.60 0.20 8.82
CA LEU A 239 -7.50 1.12 9.52
C LEU A 239 -8.80 0.37 9.85
N ALA A 240 -8.91 -0.07 11.10
CA ALA A 240 -10.00 -0.90 11.59
C ALA A 240 -11.18 -0.05 12.07
N LEU A 241 -12.38 -0.35 11.56
CA LEU A 241 -13.65 0.28 11.92
C LEU A 241 -14.52 -0.73 12.68
N PRO A 242 -14.59 -0.66 14.02
CA PRO A 242 -15.47 -1.52 14.80
C PRO A 242 -16.92 -1.43 14.31
N TYR A 243 -17.56 -2.58 14.13
CA TYR A 243 -18.87 -2.65 13.47
C TYR A 243 -19.94 -1.79 14.17
N ASP A 244 -19.98 -1.84 15.50
CA ASP A 244 -20.90 -1.08 16.35
C ASP A 244 -20.58 0.42 16.42
N VAL A 245 -19.36 0.83 16.06
CA VAL A 245 -18.91 2.23 16.07
C VAL A 245 -19.14 2.92 14.73
N SER A 246 -19.04 2.18 13.61
CA SER A 246 -19.06 2.72 12.25
C SER A 246 -20.20 3.70 11.93
N ALA A 247 -21.42 3.38 12.38
CA ALA A 247 -22.63 4.17 12.14
C ALA A 247 -22.96 5.17 13.25
N ILE A 248 -22.19 5.21 14.35
CA ILE A 248 -22.47 6.13 15.46
C ILE A 248 -22.24 7.57 15.01
N GLU A 249 -23.12 8.46 15.45
CA GLU A 249 -22.98 9.90 15.31
C GLU A 249 -21.71 10.41 16.03
N ALA A 250 -20.86 11.11 15.29
CA ALA A 250 -19.58 11.65 15.71
C ALA A 250 -19.53 13.19 15.69
N GLY A 251 -20.70 13.84 15.59
CA GLY A 251 -20.81 15.31 15.54
C GLY A 251 -20.39 15.90 14.19
N GLU A 252 -19.99 17.17 14.19
CA GLU A 252 -19.55 17.88 12.99
C GLU A 252 -18.25 17.29 12.43
N VAL A 253 -18.10 17.34 11.11
CA VAL A 253 -16.87 16.90 10.44
C VAL A 253 -15.72 17.83 10.86
N PRO A 254 -14.65 17.32 11.48
CA PRO A 254 -13.58 18.17 11.99
C PRO A 254 -12.71 18.70 10.86
N ALA A 255 -12.06 19.85 11.09
CA ALA A 255 -10.94 20.25 10.27
C ALA A 255 -9.82 19.21 10.39
N LEU A 256 -9.26 18.79 9.26
CA LEU A 256 -8.21 17.79 9.25
C LEU A 256 -6.89 18.38 9.77
N PRO A 257 -6.19 17.71 10.68
CA PRO A 257 -4.83 18.11 11.05
C PRO A 257 -3.92 18.07 9.82
N GLU A 258 -2.96 18.99 9.77
CA GLU A 258 -1.98 19.01 8.68
C GLU A 258 -1.15 17.73 8.69
N LEU A 259 -1.09 17.06 7.54
CA LEU A 259 -0.31 15.85 7.37
C LEU A 259 1.19 16.18 7.46
N ARG A 260 1.88 15.66 8.47
CA ARG A 260 3.32 15.87 8.63
C ARG A 260 4.09 14.88 7.75
N ARG A 261 4.58 15.37 6.62
CA ARG A 261 5.54 14.65 5.76
C ARG A 261 6.98 15.03 6.11
N PRO A 262 7.95 14.11 6.02
CA PRO A 262 9.35 14.46 6.17
C PRO A 262 9.71 15.33 4.96
N ALA A 263 10.23 16.53 5.21
CA ALA A 263 10.72 17.37 4.14
C ALA A 263 11.85 16.63 3.39
N PRO A 264 12.01 16.85 2.06
CA PRO A 264 13.19 16.39 1.35
C PRO A 264 14.45 16.80 2.11
N ILE A 265 15.39 15.87 2.27
CA ILE A 265 16.65 16.16 2.95
C ILE A 265 17.36 17.24 2.12
N THR A 266 17.50 18.42 2.70
CA THR A 266 18.33 19.47 2.13
C THR A 266 19.78 19.16 2.48
N ILE A 267 20.67 19.18 1.49
CA ILE A 267 22.11 19.05 1.71
C ILE A 267 22.56 20.22 2.59
N GLN A 268 22.88 19.93 3.85
CA GLN A 268 23.30 20.92 4.83
C GLN A 268 24.61 20.47 5.50
N GLY A 269 25.48 21.45 5.72
CA GLY A 269 26.74 21.25 6.43
C GLY A 269 27.88 20.72 5.55
N ASP A 270 29.10 21.00 6.00
CA ASP A 270 30.33 20.73 5.26
C ASP A 270 30.55 19.24 4.97
N VAL A 271 30.11 18.37 5.88
CA VAL A 271 30.29 16.91 5.75
C VAL A 271 29.50 16.35 4.57
N MET A 272 28.24 16.77 4.39
CA MET A 272 27.43 16.27 3.28
C MET A 272 27.94 16.80 1.95
N HIS A 273 28.35 18.07 1.90
CA HIS A 273 29.02 18.65 0.74
C HIS A 273 30.30 17.87 0.39
N ALA A 274 31.13 17.54 1.37
CA ALA A 274 32.35 16.77 1.15
C ALA A 274 32.08 15.39 0.53
N HIS A 275 31.03 14.68 0.95
CA HIS A 275 30.64 13.40 0.34
C HIS A 275 30.21 13.54 -1.12
N VAL A 276 29.39 14.56 -1.42
CA VAL A 276 28.95 14.83 -2.80
C VAL A 276 30.15 15.22 -3.68
N THR A 277 31.04 16.09 -3.18
CA THR A 277 32.27 16.47 -3.89
C THR A 277 33.18 15.28 -4.13
N ALA A 278 33.34 14.37 -3.16
CA ALA A 278 34.14 13.15 -3.33
C ALA A 278 33.55 12.21 -4.40
N ALA A 279 32.22 12.02 -4.40
CA ALA A 279 31.54 11.23 -5.42
C ALA A 279 31.69 11.84 -6.83
N ALA A 280 31.56 13.17 -6.95
CA ALA A 280 31.75 13.88 -8.20
C ALA A 280 33.20 13.77 -8.71
N ALA A 281 34.19 13.89 -7.83
CA ALA A 281 35.60 13.72 -8.17
C ALA A 281 35.91 12.29 -8.65
N ALA A 282 35.34 11.28 -7.99
CA ALA A 282 35.47 9.88 -8.42
C ALA A 282 34.88 9.67 -9.82
N LEU A 283 33.68 10.19 -10.08
CA LEU A 283 33.05 10.13 -11.40
C LEU A 283 33.85 10.87 -12.48
N THR A 284 34.45 12.01 -12.15
CA THR A 284 35.25 12.79 -13.12
C THR A 284 36.56 12.08 -13.48
N ALA A 285 37.16 11.34 -12.54
CA ALA A 285 38.39 10.60 -12.78
C ALA A 285 38.16 9.21 -13.44
N ALA A 286 36.92 8.74 -13.46
CA ALA A 286 36.55 7.43 -14.01
C ALA A 286 36.77 7.36 -15.52
N LYS A 287 37.24 6.22 -16.01
CA LYS A 287 37.37 5.93 -17.44
C LYS A 287 36.17 5.14 -17.96
N LYS A 288 35.50 4.38 -17.10
CA LYS A 288 34.30 3.59 -17.39
C LYS A 288 33.25 3.86 -16.31
N PRO A 289 32.74 5.10 -16.19
CA PRO A 289 31.74 5.43 -15.19
C PRO A 289 30.41 4.72 -15.50
N TYR A 290 29.71 4.32 -14.45
CA TYR A 290 28.43 3.62 -14.53
C TYR A 290 27.43 4.17 -13.50
N LEU A 291 26.21 4.45 -13.95
CA LEU A 291 25.12 4.93 -13.10
C LEU A 291 23.99 3.90 -13.04
N LEU A 292 23.62 3.48 -11.84
CA LEU A 292 22.48 2.60 -11.59
C LEU A 292 21.38 3.37 -10.89
N ALA A 293 20.18 3.38 -11.46
CA ALA A 293 19.01 4.00 -10.83
C ALA A 293 17.97 2.96 -10.38
N GLY A 294 17.50 3.12 -9.15
CA GLY A 294 16.44 2.31 -8.56
C GLY A 294 15.10 3.03 -8.48
N VAL A 295 14.10 2.33 -7.93
CA VAL A 295 12.76 2.89 -7.67
C VAL A 295 12.80 4.17 -6.81
N GLY A 296 13.79 4.31 -5.91
CA GLY A 296 13.92 5.51 -5.09
C GLY A 296 14.28 6.76 -5.90
N ALA A 297 15.03 6.60 -7.00
CA ALA A 297 15.31 7.71 -7.92
C ALA A 297 14.07 8.04 -8.75
N TRP A 298 13.30 7.03 -9.15
CA TRP A 298 12.04 7.21 -9.87
C TRP A 298 11.01 7.96 -9.01
N LEU A 299 10.83 7.56 -7.75
CA LEU A 299 9.96 8.23 -6.79
C LEU A 299 10.39 9.66 -6.44
N ALA A 300 11.66 10.00 -6.68
CA ALA A 300 12.20 11.35 -6.48
C ALA A 300 12.14 12.21 -7.76
N ASP A 301 11.53 11.69 -8.85
CA ASP A 301 11.47 12.34 -10.15
C ASP A 301 12.85 12.78 -10.69
N ALA A 302 13.86 11.93 -10.44
CA ALA A 302 15.26 12.29 -10.72
C ALA A 302 15.69 12.07 -12.18
N GLY A 303 14.76 11.75 -13.10
CA GLY A 303 15.08 11.31 -14.46
C GLY A 303 15.89 12.33 -15.27
N GLU A 304 15.44 13.59 -15.29
CA GLU A 304 16.12 14.67 -16.00
C GLU A 304 17.52 14.93 -15.43
N ALA A 305 17.63 15.12 -14.12
CA ALA A 305 18.91 15.36 -13.45
C ALA A 305 19.91 14.21 -13.63
N LEU A 306 19.43 12.96 -13.60
CA LEU A 306 20.27 11.79 -13.86
C LEU A 306 20.69 11.71 -15.33
N GLY A 307 19.83 12.14 -16.26
CA GLY A 307 20.17 12.28 -17.68
C GLY A 307 21.27 13.30 -17.91
N GLU A 308 21.20 14.47 -17.28
CA GLU A 308 22.25 15.49 -17.34
C GLU A 308 23.58 14.97 -16.78
N LEU A 309 23.55 14.26 -15.64
CA LEU A 309 24.73 13.66 -15.05
C LEU A 309 25.34 12.58 -15.96
N ALA A 310 24.52 11.73 -16.57
CA ALA A 310 24.98 10.72 -17.51
C ALA A 310 25.65 11.36 -18.74
N ALA A 311 25.04 12.40 -19.30
CA ALA A 311 25.58 13.14 -20.44
C ALA A 311 26.92 13.83 -20.11
N ALA A 312 27.02 14.44 -18.93
CA ALA A 312 28.22 15.14 -18.48
C ALA A 312 29.40 14.19 -18.21
N THR A 313 29.12 12.96 -17.79
CA THR A 313 30.14 11.95 -17.42
C THR A 313 30.44 10.95 -18.53
N GLY A 314 29.57 10.83 -19.53
CA GLY A 314 29.65 9.77 -20.54
C GLY A 314 29.39 8.37 -19.96
N ALA A 315 28.74 8.29 -18.81
CA ALA A 315 28.50 7.02 -18.12
C ALA A 315 27.52 6.13 -18.88
N LEU A 316 27.77 4.82 -18.84
CA LEU A 316 26.74 3.85 -19.16
C LEU A 316 25.72 3.82 -18.03
N THR A 317 24.46 3.60 -18.37
CA THR A 317 23.38 3.62 -17.40
C THR A 317 22.64 2.31 -17.34
N SER A 318 21.95 2.05 -16.25
CA SER A 318 21.00 0.95 -16.13
C SER A 318 20.04 1.20 -14.97
N SER A 319 19.03 0.36 -14.85
CA SER A 319 18.01 0.49 -13.83
C SER A 319 17.71 -0.82 -13.12
N THR A 320 17.20 -0.74 -11.90
CA THR A 320 16.44 -1.87 -11.33
C THR A 320 15.15 -2.07 -12.13
N ALA A 321 14.53 -3.26 -12.07
CA ALA A 321 13.29 -3.53 -12.80
C ALA A 321 12.18 -2.48 -12.54
N LEU A 322 12.03 -2.03 -11.29
CA LEU A 322 11.05 -1.00 -10.91
C LEU A 322 11.47 0.43 -11.24
N GLY A 323 12.74 0.66 -11.59
CA GLY A 323 13.24 1.96 -12.03
C GLY A 323 13.37 2.05 -13.56
N ARG A 324 12.84 1.07 -14.29
CA ARG A 324 13.02 0.98 -15.75
C ARG A 324 12.44 2.22 -16.44
N GLY A 325 13.24 2.80 -17.33
CA GLY A 325 12.84 3.97 -18.13
C GLY A 325 13.16 5.31 -17.48
N ILE A 326 13.85 5.34 -16.34
CA ILE A 326 14.24 6.59 -15.67
C ILE A 326 15.30 7.39 -16.42
N PHE A 327 16.22 6.73 -17.14
CA PHE A 327 17.23 7.43 -17.95
C PHE A 327 16.65 7.81 -19.32
N PRO A 328 16.74 9.08 -19.74
CA PRO A 328 16.08 9.55 -20.97
C PRO A 328 16.77 9.06 -22.25
N GLU A 329 18.09 8.90 -22.25
CA GLU A 329 18.86 8.49 -23.44
C GLU A 329 19.06 6.97 -23.48
N GLN A 330 18.24 6.28 -24.28
CA GLN A 330 18.26 4.82 -24.36
C GLN A 330 19.50 4.24 -25.03
N ARG A 331 20.23 5.01 -25.86
CA ARG A 331 21.42 4.51 -26.57
C ARG A 331 22.52 4.02 -25.62
N PHE A 332 22.61 4.62 -24.42
CA PHE A 332 23.62 4.30 -23.41
C PHE A 332 23.05 3.53 -22.22
N ASP A 333 21.76 3.21 -22.28
CA ASP A 333 21.05 2.46 -21.25
C ASP A 333 21.13 0.95 -21.51
N LEU A 334 21.80 0.26 -20.60
CA LEU A 334 21.99 -1.18 -20.58
C LEU A 334 20.72 -1.94 -20.12
N GLY A 335 19.67 -1.22 -19.74
CA GLY A 335 18.38 -1.79 -19.36
C GLY A 335 18.33 -2.22 -17.91
N VAL A 336 17.79 -3.41 -17.64
CA VAL A 336 17.62 -3.91 -16.27
C VAL A 336 18.91 -4.57 -15.78
N THR A 337 19.41 -4.13 -14.63
CA THR A 337 20.57 -4.75 -13.95
C THR A 337 20.17 -5.90 -13.04
N GLY A 338 20.99 -6.95 -13.07
CA GLY A 338 20.89 -8.10 -12.17
C GLY A 338 20.57 -9.38 -12.91
N GLY A 339 19.96 -10.34 -12.22
CA GLY A 339 19.75 -11.70 -12.74
C GLY A 339 18.82 -11.81 -13.96
N PHE A 340 18.11 -10.74 -14.32
CA PHE A 340 17.27 -10.65 -15.53
C PHE A 340 17.89 -9.77 -16.62
N GLY A 341 19.10 -9.25 -16.39
CA GLY A 341 19.80 -8.40 -17.35
C GLY A 341 20.36 -9.20 -18.52
N ALA A 342 20.56 -8.52 -19.65
CA ALA A 342 21.20 -9.12 -20.81
C ALA A 342 22.68 -9.44 -20.48
N GLU A 343 23.17 -10.61 -20.90
CA GLU A 343 24.51 -11.10 -20.55
C GLU A 343 25.61 -10.09 -20.91
N GLY A 344 25.62 -9.60 -22.16
CA GLY A 344 26.60 -8.60 -22.61
C GLY A 344 26.47 -7.23 -21.89
N ALA A 345 25.27 -6.87 -21.44
CA ALA A 345 25.08 -5.68 -20.60
C ALA A 345 25.73 -5.88 -19.22
N MET A 346 25.60 -7.06 -18.62
CA MET A 346 26.22 -7.36 -17.33
C MET A 346 27.74 -7.43 -17.44
N ASP A 347 28.28 -7.93 -18.55
CA ASP A 347 29.72 -7.90 -18.84
C ASP A 347 30.26 -6.46 -18.86
N LEU A 348 29.59 -5.55 -19.56
CA LEU A 348 29.96 -4.12 -19.57
C LEU A 348 29.88 -3.47 -18.19
N ILE A 349 28.87 -3.80 -17.39
CA ILE A 349 28.75 -3.30 -16.00
C ILE A 349 29.91 -3.79 -15.15
N ARG A 350 30.34 -5.05 -15.31
CA ARG A 350 31.49 -5.60 -14.56
C ARG A 350 32.82 -4.92 -14.91
N GLU A 351 32.91 -4.25 -16.06
CA GLU A 351 34.09 -3.47 -16.45
C GLU A 351 34.14 -2.06 -15.86
N ALA A 352 33.06 -1.59 -15.22
CA ALA A 352 33.01 -0.24 -14.66
C ALA A 352 34.08 -0.06 -13.57
N ASP A 353 34.80 1.07 -13.62
CA ASP A 353 35.79 1.43 -12.60
C ASP A 353 35.19 2.27 -11.47
N VAL A 354 34.09 2.98 -11.74
CA VAL A 354 33.28 3.68 -10.74
C VAL A 354 31.80 3.43 -11.01
N ALA A 355 31.06 3.01 -9.99
CA ALA A 355 29.62 2.83 -10.01
C ALA A 355 28.96 3.76 -8.99
N VAL A 356 27.96 4.53 -9.42
CA VAL A 356 27.13 5.36 -8.53
C VAL A 356 25.69 4.89 -8.59
N VAL A 357 25.11 4.66 -7.41
CA VAL A 357 23.80 4.03 -7.25
C VAL A 357 22.82 5.02 -6.65
N PHE A 358 21.75 5.31 -7.37
CA PHE A 358 20.72 6.25 -6.97
C PHE A 358 19.43 5.50 -6.62
N GLY A 359 19.05 5.52 -5.34
CA GLY A 359 17.75 5.01 -4.90
C GLY A 359 17.50 3.51 -5.14
N ALA A 360 18.55 2.68 -5.19
CA ALA A 360 18.43 1.22 -5.30
C ALA A 360 18.92 0.51 -4.02
N GLY A 361 18.23 -0.57 -3.63
CA GLY A 361 18.56 -1.34 -2.42
C GLY A 361 19.67 -2.38 -2.57
N LEU A 362 20.22 -2.57 -3.78
CA LEU A 362 21.29 -3.54 -4.09
C LEU A 362 21.05 -4.94 -3.51
N ASN A 363 19.82 -5.45 -3.66
CA ASN A 363 19.46 -6.77 -3.17
C ASN A 363 20.09 -7.90 -4.02
N GLN A 364 19.87 -9.14 -3.61
CA GLN A 364 20.40 -10.32 -4.31
C GLN A 364 20.01 -10.40 -5.78
N PHE A 365 18.88 -9.82 -6.19
CA PHE A 365 18.45 -9.84 -7.59
C PHE A 365 19.18 -8.80 -8.43
N THR A 366 19.42 -7.60 -7.86
CA THR A 366 20.20 -6.53 -8.52
C THR A 366 21.69 -6.88 -8.59
N MET A 367 22.23 -7.55 -7.57
CA MET A 367 23.66 -7.85 -7.45
C MET A 367 24.07 -9.20 -8.07
N ARG A 368 23.14 -9.89 -8.73
CA ARG A 368 23.41 -11.16 -9.40
C ARG A 368 23.86 -10.90 -10.83
N PHE A 369 25.17 -10.87 -11.03
CA PHE A 369 25.82 -10.83 -12.33
C PHE A 369 26.99 -11.81 -12.35
#